data_AF-A0A0A0NBU0-F1
#
_entry.id   AF-A0A0A0NBU0-F1
#
_cell.length_a   1.000
_cell.length_b   1.000
_cell.length_c   1.000
_cell.angle_alpha   90.00
_cell.angle_beta   90.00
_cell.angle_gamma   90.00
#
_symmetry.space_group_name_H-M   'P 1'
#
loop_
_entity.id
_entity.type
_entity.pdbx_description
1 polymer ?
#
loop_
_entity_poly.entity_id
_entity_poly.type
_entity_poly.pdbx_seq_one_letter_code
_entity_poly.pdbx_strand_id
1 'polypeptide(L)'
;MRATVLHAPRDIRVENRPVPVVQQSTDAVIRTVATCVCGSDLWDYRGVNDVAGPTPGGHEYIGVVEEVGGDVTGIKPGQLVVGSFFASDNTCPNCENGYQTSCLHREFVGGAQAEYVRVPLADGTLVHVPGDAAEEYIPSLLACSDVMGTGWYAARAAEVKPGDTVAVVGDGAVGLCAVIAARELGAERIIAMSRHEPRQKLAREFGATDIVAERGQRGAARIKELTGGIGADAVWRLSYLSGNACCPSTISVN
;
A
#
# COMPACT_ATOMS: atom_id res chain seq x y z
N MET A 1 -19.53 16.01 -5.66
CA MET A 1 -18.34 15.86 -4.81
C MET A 1 -17.12 16.43 -5.49
N ARG A 2 -16.16 16.93 -4.71
CA ARG A 2 -14.82 17.29 -5.19
C ARG A 2 -13.97 16.03 -5.34
N ALA A 3 -13.18 15.97 -6.39
CA ALA A 3 -12.22 14.89 -6.66
C ALA A 3 -11.04 15.40 -7.46
N THR A 4 -9.87 14.79 -7.30
CA THR A 4 -8.71 15.08 -8.14
C THR A 4 -8.75 14.29 -9.45
N VAL A 5 -8.46 14.95 -10.56
CA VAL A 5 -8.41 14.36 -11.90
C VAL A 5 -7.10 14.73 -12.57
N LEU A 6 -6.38 13.74 -13.08
CA LEU A 6 -5.20 13.91 -13.92
C LEU A 6 -5.62 14.06 -15.39
N HIS A 7 -5.37 15.21 -15.99
CA HIS A 7 -5.72 15.50 -17.40
C HIS A 7 -4.59 15.17 -18.37
N ALA A 8 -3.36 15.38 -17.93
CA ALA A 8 -2.13 15.17 -18.67
C ALA A 8 -0.97 15.06 -17.67
N PRO A 9 0.23 14.62 -18.10
CA PRO A 9 1.41 14.66 -17.25
C PRO A 9 1.58 16.03 -16.59
N ARG A 10 1.69 16.01 -15.26
CA ARG A 10 1.82 17.17 -14.36
C ARG A 10 0.60 18.11 -14.28
N ASP A 11 -0.55 17.70 -14.80
CA ASP A 11 -1.79 18.49 -14.81
C ASP A 11 -2.89 17.79 -13.98
N ILE A 12 -2.84 17.99 -12.66
CA ILE A 12 -3.90 17.56 -11.73
C ILE A 12 -4.79 18.74 -11.40
N ARG A 13 -6.10 18.52 -11.49
CA ARG A 13 -7.13 19.52 -11.19
C ARG A 13 -8.13 18.95 -10.19
N VAL A 14 -8.63 19.80 -9.30
CA VAL A 14 -9.78 19.45 -8.45
C VAL A 14 -11.05 19.84 -9.19
N GLU A 15 -11.96 18.90 -9.35
CA GLU A 15 -13.20 19.07 -10.11
C GLU A 15 -14.42 18.66 -9.31
N ASN A 16 -15.57 19.24 -9.66
CA ASN A 16 -16.85 18.76 -9.18
C ASN A 16 -17.33 17.61 -10.07
N ARG A 17 -17.52 16.43 -9.47
CA ARG A 17 -18.02 15.22 -10.11
C ARG A 17 -19.30 14.74 -9.43
N PRO A 18 -20.15 13.95 -10.10
CA PRO A 18 -21.28 13.29 -9.47
C PRO A 18 -20.83 12.48 -8.25
N VAL A 19 -21.63 12.47 -7.19
CA VAL A 19 -21.44 11.54 -6.07
C VAL A 19 -21.70 10.13 -6.62
N PRO A 20 -20.81 9.14 -6.39
CA PRO A 20 -21.04 7.78 -6.81
C PRO A 20 -22.29 7.21 -6.13
N VAL A 21 -22.94 6.29 -6.81
CA VAL A 21 -24.07 5.51 -6.29
C VAL A 21 -23.72 4.03 -6.37
N VAL A 22 -24.43 3.22 -5.60
CA VAL A 22 -24.39 1.75 -5.73
C VAL A 22 -24.79 1.37 -7.16
N GLN A 23 -23.93 0.62 -7.86
CA GLN A 23 -24.19 0.17 -9.24
C GLN A 23 -24.54 -1.33 -9.30
N GLN A 24 -23.94 -2.13 -8.43
CA GLN A 24 -24.23 -3.56 -8.24
C GLN A 24 -24.71 -3.82 -6.81
N SER A 25 -25.47 -4.90 -6.61
CA SER A 25 -25.97 -5.28 -5.27
C SER A 25 -24.85 -5.60 -4.26
N THR A 26 -23.62 -5.80 -4.73
CA THR A 26 -22.43 -6.06 -3.91
C THR A 26 -21.57 -4.82 -3.63
N ASP A 27 -21.95 -3.65 -4.17
CA ASP A 27 -21.18 -2.41 -3.98
C ASP A 27 -21.46 -1.75 -2.62
N ALA A 28 -20.52 -0.91 -2.18
CA ALA A 28 -20.74 0.11 -1.17
C ALA A 28 -20.33 1.49 -1.68
N VAL A 29 -20.95 2.54 -1.14
CA VAL A 29 -20.47 3.92 -1.25
C VAL A 29 -19.99 4.35 0.13
N ILE A 30 -18.77 4.86 0.19
CA ILE A 30 -18.20 5.41 1.42
C ILE A 30 -17.95 6.90 1.24
N ARG A 31 -18.13 7.67 2.31
CA ARG A 31 -17.63 9.04 2.43
C ARG A 31 -16.20 8.98 2.96
N THR A 32 -15.27 9.50 2.18
CA THR A 32 -13.85 9.48 2.51
C THR A 32 -13.57 10.33 3.74
N VAL A 33 -12.90 9.74 4.74
CA VAL A 33 -12.36 10.45 5.90
C VAL A 33 -10.95 10.94 5.59
N ALA A 34 -10.12 10.07 5.00
CA ALA A 34 -8.80 10.42 4.53
C ALA A 34 -8.40 9.56 3.32
N THR A 35 -7.51 10.14 2.50
CA THR A 35 -6.89 9.52 1.33
C THR A 35 -5.50 10.13 1.16
N CYS A 36 -4.58 9.41 0.53
CA CYS A 36 -3.21 9.86 0.35
C CYS A 36 -2.72 9.68 -1.09
N VAL A 37 -1.48 10.13 -1.31
CA VAL A 37 -0.78 10.03 -2.59
C VAL A 37 0.22 8.90 -2.49
N CYS A 38 0.06 7.91 -3.36
CA CYS A 38 1.01 6.81 -3.45
C CYS A 38 2.17 7.18 -4.39
N GLY A 39 3.30 6.49 -4.22
CA GLY A 39 4.40 6.56 -5.18
C GLY A 39 3.99 6.09 -6.59
N SER A 40 2.97 5.22 -6.68
CA SER A 40 2.41 4.73 -7.95
C SER A 40 1.64 5.81 -8.72
N ASP A 41 0.94 6.72 -8.04
CA ASP A 41 0.27 7.87 -8.68
C ASP A 41 1.26 8.76 -9.45
N LEU A 42 2.52 8.78 -9.00
CA LEU A 42 3.57 9.61 -9.60
C LEU A 42 4.01 9.13 -10.98
N TRP A 43 3.71 7.89 -11.39
CA TRP A 43 4.07 7.39 -12.72
C TRP A 43 3.26 8.08 -13.80
N ASP A 44 1.94 8.12 -13.64
CA ASP A 44 1.03 8.81 -14.55
C ASP A 44 1.24 10.32 -14.47
N TYR A 45 1.37 10.86 -13.25
CA TYR A 45 1.65 12.28 -13.04
C TYR A 45 2.95 12.74 -13.72
N ARG A 46 3.99 11.92 -13.76
CA ARG A 46 5.27 12.27 -14.42
C ARG A 46 5.28 11.99 -15.92
N GLY A 47 4.23 11.35 -16.46
CA GLY A 47 4.17 10.92 -17.85
C GLY A 47 5.10 9.74 -18.15
N VAL A 48 5.37 8.88 -17.17
CA VAL A 48 6.08 7.62 -17.38
C VAL A 48 5.17 6.59 -18.03
N ASN A 49 3.89 6.58 -17.63
CA ASN A 49 2.82 5.85 -18.31
C ASN A 49 2.05 6.80 -19.23
N ASP A 50 1.40 6.23 -20.25
CA ASP A 50 0.50 6.97 -21.12
C ASP A 50 -0.80 7.32 -20.39
N VAL A 51 -1.15 8.61 -20.39
CA VAL A 51 -2.42 9.12 -19.84
C VAL A 51 -3.38 9.30 -21.00
N ALA A 52 -4.30 8.34 -21.20
CA ALA A 52 -5.21 8.31 -22.34
C ALA A 52 -6.31 9.39 -22.31
N GLY A 53 -6.48 10.07 -21.17
CA GLY A 53 -7.47 11.13 -20.97
C GLY A 53 -7.64 11.48 -19.49
N PRO A 54 -8.62 12.32 -19.14
CA PRO A 54 -8.88 12.71 -17.76
C PRO A 54 -9.23 11.52 -16.87
N THR A 55 -8.36 11.23 -15.90
CA THR A 55 -8.46 10.04 -15.02
C THR A 55 -8.58 10.46 -13.56
N PRO A 56 -9.61 10.02 -12.82
CA PRO A 56 -9.69 10.22 -11.36
C PRO A 56 -8.51 9.58 -10.62
N GLY A 57 -7.89 10.32 -9.72
CA GLY A 57 -6.69 9.89 -8.98
C GLY A 57 -6.99 9.10 -7.70
N GLY A 58 -5.97 8.37 -7.23
CA GLY A 58 -5.94 7.76 -5.90
C GLY A 58 -6.57 6.37 -5.79
N HIS A 59 -5.99 5.57 -4.90
CA HIS A 59 -6.41 4.19 -4.58
C HIS A 59 -6.16 3.82 -3.10
N GLU A 60 -5.76 4.79 -2.27
CA GLU A 60 -5.55 4.63 -0.84
C GLU A 60 -6.63 5.42 -0.09
N TYR A 61 -7.45 4.74 0.73
CA TYR A 61 -8.61 5.36 1.36
C TYR A 61 -9.07 4.68 2.66
N ILE A 62 -9.62 5.52 3.53
CA ILE A 62 -10.39 5.17 4.72
C ILE A 62 -11.64 6.07 4.75
N GLY A 63 -12.79 5.50 5.09
CA GLY A 63 -14.05 6.23 5.01
C GLY A 63 -15.15 5.68 5.90
N VAL A 64 -16.25 6.42 5.99
CA VAL A 64 -17.48 5.97 6.65
C VAL A 64 -18.44 5.47 5.58
N VAL A 65 -19.03 4.29 5.78
CA VAL A 65 -20.01 3.72 4.86
C VAL A 65 -21.28 4.57 4.86
N GLU A 66 -21.73 5.01 3.69
CA GLU A 66 -22.95 5.80 3.50
C GLU A 66 -24.10 4.92 2.99
N GLU A 67 -23.80 4.07 2.00
CA GLU A 67 -24.79 3.22 1.32
C GLU A 67 -24.16 1.85 0.98
N VAL A 68 -24.97 0.80 0.98
CA VAL A 68 -24.58 -0.55 0.55
C VAL A 68 -25.65 -1.15 -0.35
N GLY A 69 -25.24 -1.99 -1.30
CA GLY A 69 -26.14 -2.78 -2.12
C GLY A 69 -26.84 -3.90 -1.34
N GLY A 70 -27.88 -4.48 -1.95
CA GLY A 70 -28.76 -5.46 -1.29
C GLY A 70 -28.13 -6.81 -0.94
N ASP A 71 -27.00 -7.17 -1.56
CA ASP A 71 -26.29 -8.43 -1.31
C ASP A 71 -25.10 -8.24 -0.35
N VAL A 72 -24.88 -7.03 0.17
CA VAL A 72 -23.86 -6.73 1.18
C VAL A 72 -24.42 -7.09 2.57
N THR A 73 -23.68 -7.92 3.31
CA THR A 73 -24.16 -8.53 4.57
C THR A 73 -23.29 -8.19 5.78
N GLY A 74 -21.97 -8.06 5.58
CA GLY A 74 -20.99 -7.79 6.63
C GLY A 74 -20.78 -6.30 6.88
N ILE A 75 -20.80 -5.50 5.81
CA ILE A 75 -20.60 -4.05 5.86
C ILE A 75 -21.93 -3.30 5.97
N LYS A 76 -21.97 -2.25 6.80
CA LYS A 76 -23.19 -1.51 7.16
C LYS A 76 -22.96 0.00 7.13
N PRO A 77 -23.97 0.80 6.73
CA PRO A 77 -23.92 2.25 6.85
C PRO A 77 -23.55 2.71 8.27
N GLY A 78 -22.72 3.75 8.34
CA GLY A 78 -22.17 4.32 9.58
C GLY A 78 -20.85 3.70 10.06
N GLN A 79 -20.42 2.57 9.50
CA GLN A 79 -19.14 1.95 9.88
C GLN A 79 -17.94 2.70 9.32
N LEU A 80 -16.89 2.87 10.14
CA LEU A 80 -15.58 3.26 9.66
C LEU A 80 -14.88 2.05 9.03
N VAL A 81 -14.43 2.18 7.79
CA VAL A 81 -13.85 1.10 7.00
C VAL A 81 -12.56 1.52 6.31
N VAL A 82 -11.60 0.60 6.26
CA VAL A 82 -10.40 0.70 5.42
C VAL A 82 -10.62 -0.20 4.21
N GLY A 83 -10.33 0.30 3.00
CA GLY A 83 -10.43 -0.51 1.78
C GLY A 83 -9.09 -0.92 1.21
N SER A 84 -9.11 -1.49 0.02
CA SER A 84 -7.94 -1.94 -0.75
C SER A 84 -7.99 -1.37 -2.17
N PHE A 85 -6.83 -1.22 -2.81
CA PHE A 85 -6.70 -0.75 -4.19
C PHE A 85 -7.22 -1.75 -5.24
N PHE A 86 -7.38 -3.02 -4.87
CA PHE A 86 -8.16 -4.00 -5.63
C PHE A 86 -9.32 -4.52 -4.79
N ALA A 87 -10.52 -4.43 -5.35
CA ALA A 87 -11.69 -5.10 -4.81
C ALA A 87 -11.57 -6.61 -4.98
N SER A 88 -12.09 -7.35 -4.02
CA SER A 88 -12.04 -8.81 -4.01
C SER A 88 -13.37 -9.39 -3.52
N ASP A 89 -13.76 -10.52 -4.10
CA ASP A 89 -14.99 -11.24 -3.75
C ASP A 89 -14.90 -12.02 -2.43
N ASN A 90 -13.67 -12.18 -1.92
CA ASN A 90 -13.31 -12.99 -0.76
C ASN A 90 -13.82 -14.44 -0.77
N THR A 91 -14.12 -15.01 -1.95
CA THR A 91 -14.70 -16.35 -2.11
C THR A 91 -14.06 -17.18 -3.21
N CYS A 92 -13.39 -16.57 -4.20
CA CYS A 92 -12.68 -17.35 -5.22
C CYS A 92 -11.42 -18.04 -4.66
N PRO A 93 -10.87 -19.07 -5.35
CA PRO A 93 -9.70 -19.80 -4.88
C PRO A 93 -8.47 -18.93 -4.58
N ASN A 94 -8.29 -17.80 -5.28
CA ASN A 94 -7.18 -16.88 -5.00
C ASN A 94 -7.38 -16.14 -3.67
N CYS A 95 -8.62 -15.74 -3.36
CA CYS A 95 -8.96 -15.13 -2.09
C CYS A 95 -8.82 -16.12 -0.93
N GLU A 96 -9.27 -17.37 -1.09
CA GLU A 96 -9.12 -18.42 -0.07
C GLU A 96 -7.64 -18.72 0.24
N ASN A 97 -6.76 -18.58 -0.75
CA ASN A 97 -5.32 -18.70 -0.58
C ASN A 97 -4.65 -17.43 -0.01
N GLY A 98 -5.41 -16.38 0.30
CA GLY A 98 -4.90 -15.12 0.88
C GLY A 98 -4.28 -14.14 -0.14
N TYR A 99 -4.66 -14.26 -1.42
CA TYR A 99 -4.19 -13.40 -2.52
C TYR A 99 -5.34 -12.57 -3.12
N GLN A 100 -6.00 -11.77 -2.29
CA GLN A 100 -7.13 -10.92 -2.67
C GLN A 100 -6.81 -9.97 -3.83
N THR A 101 -5.57 -9.46 -3.93
CA THR A 101 -5.11 -8.62 -5.05
C THR A 101 -5.10 -9.34 -6.41
N SER A 102 -5.19 -10.67 -6.39
CA SER A 102 -5.29 -11.55 -7.56
C SER A 102 -6.67 -12.22 -7.65
N CYS A 103 -7.69 -11.70 -6.98
CA CYS A 103 -9.07 -12.20 -7.07
C CYS A 103 -9.52 -12.38 -8.54
N LEU A 104 -10.24 -13.46 -8.82
CA LEU A 104 -10.75 -13.75 -10.17
C LEU A 104 -11.80 -12.73 -10.64
N HIS A 105 -12.49 -12.10 -9.68
CA HIS A 105 -13.48 -11.05 -9.92
C HIS A 105 -12.95 -9.67 -9.54
N ARG A 106 -11.62 -9.48 -9.48
CA ARG A 106 -11.03 -8.23 -9.01
C ARG A 106 -11.43 -7.03 -9.87
N GLU A 107 -11.68 -5.91 -9.22
CA GLU A 107 -11.84 -4.60 -9.85
C GLU A 107 -10.83 -3.63 -9.24
N PHE A 108 -10.23 -2.74 -10.04
CA PHE A 108 -9.38 -1.69 -9.50
C PHE A 108 -10.25 -0.62 -8.83
N VAL A 109 -9.96 -0.29 -7.57
CA VAL A 109 -10.65 0.77 -6.84
C VAL A 109 -9.86 2.07 -6.96
N GLY A 110 -10.07 2.76 -8.08
CA GLY A 110 -9.49 4.07 -8.35
C GLY A 110 -10.42 5.24 -8.01
N GLY A 111 -9.91 6.47 -8.17
CA GLY A 111 -10.67 7.69 -7.91
C GLY A 111 -10.86 7.99 -6.42
N ALA A 112 -10.03 7.41 -5.57
CA ALA A 112 -10.16 7.50 -4.12
C ALA A 112 -9.73 8.84 -3.53
N GLN A 113 -8.99 9.66 -4.29
CA GLN A 113 -8.70 11.06 -3.95
C GLN A 113 -9.93 11.95 -4.23
N ALA A 114 -11.04 11.65 -3.52
CA ALA A 114 -12.35 12.26 -3.65
C ALA A 114 -13.10 12.25 -2.31
N GLU A 115 -14.17 13.04 -2.20
CA GLU A 115 -15.00 13.07 -0.97
C GLU A 115 -15.84 11.79 -0.77
N TYR A 116 -16.08 11.02 -1.84
CA TYR A 116 -16.79 9.74 -1.79
C TYR A 116 -16.19 8.75 -2.78
N VAL A 117 -16.27 7.45 -2.48
CA VAL A 117 -15.73 6.36 -3.30
C VAL A 117 -16.75 5.23 -3.41
N ARG A 118 -16.93 4.68 -4.61
CA ARG A 118 -17.64 3.41 -4.82
C ARG A 118 -16.65 2.28 -4.65
N VAL A 119 -17.00 1.29 -3.84
CA VAL A 119 -16.19 0.10 -3.59
C VAL A 119 -16.99 -1.13 -4.01
N PRO A 120 -16.60 -1.79 -5.12
CA PRO A 120 -17.18 -3.08 -5.51
C PRO A 120 -16.88 -4.17 -4.50
N LEU A 121 -17.70 -5.23 -4.49
CA LEU A 121 -17.45 -6.44 -3.68
C LEU A 121 -17.17 -6.08 -2.21
N ALA A 122 -18.04 -5.25 -1.62
CA ALA A 122 -17.82 -4.55 -0.37
C ALA A 122 -17.45 -5.48 0.78
N ASP A 123 -18.18 -6.58 0.95
CA ASP A 123 -17.93 -7.58 2.01
C ASP A 123 -16.55 -8.24 1.93
N GLY A 124 -15.98 -8.33 0.73
CA GLY A 124 -14.66 -8.90 0.53
C GLY A 124 -13.53 -7.88 0.43
N THR A 125 -13.84 -6.58 0.37
CA THR A 125 -12.87 -5.50 0.12
C THR A 125 -12.69 -4.59 1.32
N LEU A 126 -13.79 -4.28 2.01
CA LEU A 126 -13.78 -3.34 3.13
C LEU A 126 -13.55 -4.08 4.44
N VAL A 127 -12.67 -3.53 5.26
CA VAL A 127 -12.43 -4.00 6.62
C VAL A 127 -13.00 -2.97 7.59
N HIS A 128 -14.02 -3.37 8.35
CA HIS A 128 -14.57 -2.56 9.42
C HIS A 128 -13.54 -2.36 10.53
N VAL A 129 -13.29 -1.10 10.88
CA VAL A 129 -12.46 -0.71 12.02
C VAL A 129 -13.34 -0.78 13.27
N PRO A 130 -13.09 -1.72 14.19
CA PRO A 130 -13.96 -1.89 15.35
C PRO A 130 -13.81 -0.73 16.34
N GLY A 131 -14.95 -0.21 16.82
CA GLY A 131 -15.02 0.85 17.82
C GLY A 131 -14.82 2.26 17.23
N ASP A 132 -14.80 3.26 18.11
CA ASP A 132 -14.51 4.64 17.72
C ASP A 132 -13.00 4.83 17.66
N ALA A 133 -12.40 4.62 16.48
CA ALA A 133 -10.99 4.91 16.27
C ALA A 133 -10.75 6.42 16.48
N ALA A 134 -9.88 6.77 17.43
CA ALA A 134 -9.49 8.16 17.61
C ALA A 134 -8.87 8.73 16.32
N GLU A 135 -9.12 10.01 16.07
CA GLU A 135 -8.69 10.69 14.83
C GLU A 135 -7.18 10.57 14.58
N GLU A 136 -6.39 10.51 15.65
CA GLU A 136 -4.93 10.32 15.59
C GLU A 136 -4.50 9.01 14.94
N TYR A 137 -5.34 7.96 14.95
CA TYR A 137 -5.04 6.67 14.32
C TYR A 137 -5.41 6.62 12.83
N ILE A 138 -6.17 7.60 12.32
CA ILE A 138 -6.62 7.60 10.92
C ILE A 138 -5.46 7.50 9.92
N PRO A 139 -4.34 8.24 10.07
CA PRO A 139 -3.19 8.08 9.17
C PRO A 139 -2.58 6.68 9.19
N SER A 140 -2.50 6.05 10.36
CA SER A 140 -1.98 4.69 10.53
C SER A 140 -2.91 3.64 9.89
N LEU A 141 -4.22 3.80 10.09
CA LEU A 141 -5.23 2.94 9.49
C LEU A 141 -5.29 3.11 7.97
N LEU A 142 -5.15 4.35 7.47
CA LEU A 142 -5.08 4.64 6.03
C LEU A 142 -3.89 3.91 5.38
N ALA A 143 -2.74 3.83 6.06
CA ALA A 143 -1.58 3.09 5.55
C ALA A 143 -1.88 1.60 5.30
N CYS A 144 -2.86 1.02 6.01
CA CYS A 144 -3.34 -0.35 5.77
C CYS A 144 -4.10 -0.54 4.45
N SER A 145 -4.48 0.53 3.75
CA SER A 145 -5.17 0.43 2.46
C SER A 145 -4.23 0.10 1.27
N ASP A 146 -2.93 0.33 1.42
CA ASP A 146 -1.90 -0.11 0.46
C ASP A 146 -0.56 -0.35 1.17
N VAL A 147 0.17 0.72 1.48
CA VAL A 147 1.63 0.66 1.73
C VAL A 147 2.03 -0.26 2.87
N MET A 148 1.21 -0.37 3.93
CA MET A 148 1.44 -1.28 5.04
C MET A 148 1.22 -2.73 4.61
N GLY A 149 0.14 -3.03 3.89
CA GLY A 149 -0.11 -4.35 3.32
C GLY A 149 0.99 -4.78 2.34
N THR A 150 1.42 -3.86 1.47
CA THR A 150 2.49 -4.10 0.49
C THR A 150 3.84 -4.37 1.18
N GLY A 151 4.18 -3.58 2.20
CA GLY A 151 5.40 -3.80 3.00
C GLY A 151 5.37 -5.09 3.81
N TRP A 152 4.21 -5.41 4.40
CA TRP A 152 4.00 -6.65 5.15
C TRP A 152 4.08 -7.89 4.27
N TYR A 153 3.46 -7.84 3.10
CA TYR A 153 3.55 -8.92 2.12
C TYR A 153 4.99 -9.16 1.68
N ALA A 154 5.78 -8.11 1.46
CA ALA A 154 7.20 -8.25 1.11
C ALA A 154 8.00 -9.02 2.17
N ALA A 155 7.79 -8.70 3.46
CA ALA A 155 8.45 -9.41 4.56
C ALA A 155 7.99 -10.88 4.67
N ARG A 156 6.68 -11.15 4.48
CA ARG A 156 6.16 -12.52 4.47
C ARG A 156 6.65 -13.34 3.28
N ALA A 157 6.68 -12.75 2.08
CA ALA A 157 7.15 -13.41 0.86
C ALA A 157 8.65 -13.69 0.88
N ALA A 158 9.41 -12.89 1.63
CA ALA A 158 10.82 -13.14 1.90
C ALA A 158 11.05 -14.12 3.08
N GLU A 159 9.99 -14.69 3.63
CA GLU A 159 10.01 -15.65 4.75
C GLU A 159 10.77 -15.18 6.00
N VAL A 160 10.65 -13.89 6.35
CA VAL A 160 11.29 -13.34 7.55
C VAL A 160 10.88 -14.13 8.80
N LYS A 161 11.87 -14.56 9.57
CA LYS A 161 11.76 -15.34 10.79
C LYS A 161 12.48 -14.65 11.96
N PRO A 162 12.16 -15.03 13.21
CA PRO A 162 12.90 -14.57 14.37
C PRO A 162 14.40 -14.87 14.25
N GLY A 163 15.24 -13.86 14.48
CA GLY A 163 16.70 -13.98 14.37
C GLY A 163 17.28 -13.51 13.03
N ASP A 164 16.45 -13.30 12.00
CA ASP A 164 16.94 -12.95 10.67
C ASP A 164 17.61 -11.57 10.62
N THR A 165 18.61 -11.46 9.76
CA THR A 165 19.11 -10.20 9.23
C THR A 165 18.40 -9.84 7.93
N VAL A 166 17.71 -8.70 7.94
CA VAL A 166 16.91 -8.19 6.83
C VAL A 166 17.60 -6.99 6.18
N ALA A 167 17.60 -6.91 4.84
CA ALA A 167 17.95 -5.68 4.11
C ALA A 167 16.75 -5.14 3.30
N VAL A 168 16.33 -3.91 3.63
CA VAL A 168 15.22 -3.22 2.97
C VAL A 168 15.77 -2.24 1.93
N VAL A 169 15.60 -2.59 0.64
CA VAL A 169 16.06 -1.74 -0.46
C VAL A 169 14.95 -0.77 -0.89
N GLY A 170 14.96 0.43 -0.32
CA GLY A 170 14.00 1.50 -0.58
C GLY A 170 13.48 2.13 0.72
N ASP A 171 13.39 3.45 0.77
CA ASP A 171 13.05 4.21 1.98
C ASP A 171 11.77 5.05 1.84
N GLY A 172 10.95 4.76 0.82
CA GLY A 172 9.61 5.32 0.69
C GLY A 172 8.62 4.72 1.70
N ALA A 173 7.34 5.11 1.64
CA ALA A 173 6.31 4.65 2.57
C ALA A 173 6.27 3.11 2.68
N VAL A 174 6.24 2.40 1.55
CA VAL A 174 6.27 0.93 1.51
C VAL A 174 7.52 0.35 2.19
N GLY A 175 8.70 0.96 1.95
CA GLY A 175 9.96 0.53 2.57
C GLY A 175 9.96 0.71 4.08
N LEU A 176 9.45 1.83 4.57
CA LEU A 176 9.31 2.11 6.01
C LEU A 176 8.28 1.17 6.66
N CYS A 177 7.16 0.89 6.00
CA CYS A 177 6.22 -0.12 6.43
C CYS A 177 6.82 -1.54 6.44
N ALA A 178 7.71 -1.86 5.50
CA ALA A 178 8.41 -3.14 5.50
C ALA A 178 9.43 -3.26 6.65
N VAL A 179 10.02 -2.15 7.12
CA VAL A 179 10.83 -2.14 8.35
C VAL A 179 9.97 -2.51 9.56
N ILE A 180 8.77 -1.92 9.67
CA ILE A 180 7.80 -2.28 10.73
C ILE A 180 7.47 -3.77 10.64
N ALA A 181 7.10 -4.26 9.46
CA ALA A 181 6.75 -5.68 9.27
C ALA A 181 7.90 -6.63 9.62
N ALA A 182 9.14 -6.32 9.21
CA ALA A 182 10.30 -7.14 9.54
C ALA A 182 10.54 -7.22 11.04
N ARG A 183 10.40 -6.09 11.75
CA ARG A 183 10.50 -6.02 13.21
C ARG A 183 9.42 -6.88 13.87
N GLU A 184 8.17 -6.72 13.46
CA GLU A 184 7.04 -7.47 14.04
C GLU A 184 7.14 -8.98 13.77
N LEU A 185 7.77 -9.40 12.68
CA LEU A 185 8.06 -10.82 12.37
C LEU A 185 9.30 -11.37 13.11
N GLY A 186 10.02 -10.53 13.87
CA GLY A 186 11.10 -10.95 14.76
C GLY A 186 12.52 -10.83 14.20
N ALA A 187 12.71 -10.13 13.07
CA ALA A 187 14.07 -9.87 12.56
C ALA A 187 14.92 -9.13 13.63
N GLU A 188 16.13 -9.61 13.88
CA GLU A 188 17.02 -9.03 14.90
C GLU A 188 17.84 -7.85 14.37
N ARG A 189 18.21 -7.91 13.09
CA ARG A 189 18.96 -6.85 12.42
C ARG A 189 18.21 -6.41 11.17
N ILE A 190 17.88 -5.13 11.09
CA ILE A 190 17.13 -4.56 9.97
C ILE A 190 17.94 -3.42 9.37
N ILE A 191 18.44 -3.63 8.16
CA ILE A 191 19.29 -2.69 7.43
C ILE A 191 18.41 -1.92 6.43
N ALA A 192 18.13 -0.65 6.71
CA ALA A 192 17.37 0.19 5.79
C ALA A 192 18.31 0.94 4.83
N MET A 193 18.10 0.78 3.52
CA MET A 193 18.89 1.48 2.52
C MET A 193 18.30 2.87 2.21
N SER A 194 18.83 3.91 2.86
CA SER A 194 18.31 5.28 2.78
C SER A 194 19.41 6.34 2.68
N ARG A 195 19.21 7.34 1.82
CA ARG A 195 20.08 8.54 1.69
C ARG A 195 19.44 9.81 2.23
N HIS A 196 18.21 9.71 2.71
CA HIS A 196 17.40 10.86 3.10
C HIS A 196 17.33 10.90 4.61
N GLU A 197 18.04 11.85 5.24
CA GLU A 197 18.14 11.94 6.70
C GLU A 197 16.78 11.87 7.43
N PRO A 198 15.69 12.55 6.97
CA PRO A 198 14.39 12.41 7.63
C PRO A 198 13.84 10.98 7.61
N ARG A 199 14.06 10.24 6.51
CA ARG A 199 13.61 8.85 6.37
C ARG A 199 14.49 7.89 7.16
N GLN A 200 15.77 8.19 7.31
CA GLN A 200 16.66 7.41 8.19
C GLN A 200 16.22 7.50 9.65
N LYS A 201 15.74 8.67 10.10
CA LYS A 201 15.20 8.85 11.45
C LYS A 201 13.96 7.99 11.67
N LEU A 202 12.99 8.06 10.75
CA LEU A 202 11.79 7.22 10.77
C LEU A 202 12.12 5.73 10.70
N ALA A 203 13.04 5.33 9.82
CA ALA A 203 13.43 3.92 9.71
C ALA A 203 13.95 3.38 11.04
N ARG A 204 14.78 4.14 11.77
CA ARG A 204 15.27 3.74 13.09
C ARG A 204 14.16 3.68 14.13
N GLU A 205 13.26 4.68 14.14
CA GLU A 205 12.09 4.69 15.01
C GLU A 205 11.21 3.45 14.80
N PHE A 206 11.05 3.00 13.56
CA PHE A 206 10.26 1.83 13.18
C PHE A 206 10.97 0.49 13.37
N GLY A 207 12.27 0.47 13.69
CA GLY A 207 13.00 -0.75 14.01
C GLY A 207 14.27 -1.02 13.22
N ALA A 208 14.65 -0.17 12.26
CA ALA A 208 15.93 -0.32 11.55
C ALA A 208 17.10 -0.16 12.51
N THR A 209 17.97 -1.16 12.58
CA THR A 209 19.19 -1.16 13.40
C THR A 209 20.34 -0.45 12.70
N ASP A 210 20.36 -0.51 11.37
CA ASP A 210 21.46 -0.04 10.53
C ASP A 210 20.94 0.75 9.34
N ILE A 211 21.72 1.74 8.90
CA ILE A 211 21.44 2.54 7.71
C ILE A 211 22.59 2.39 6.71
N VAL A 212 22.25 2.08 5.46
CA VAL A 212 23.20 2.05 4.33
C VAL A 212 22.78 3.09 3.30
N ALA A 213 23.64 4.08 3.05
CA ALA A 213 23.36 5.16 2.10
C ALA A 213 23.78 4.80 0.67
N GLU A 214 24.73 3.89 0.52
CA GLU A 214 25.26 3.43 -0.75
C GLU A 214 24.20 2.67 -1.57
N ARG A 215 24.39 2.63 -2.90
CA ARG A 215 23.50 1.93 -3.83
C ARG A 215 24.27 0.97 -4.73
N GLY A 216 23.54 0.06 -5.37
CA GLY A 216 24.11 -0.92 -6.29
C GLY A 216 25.17 -1.77 -5.61
N GLN A 217 26.26 -2.07 -6.32
CA GLN A 217 27.34 -2.91 -5.82
C GLN A 217 27.99 -2.38 -4.54
N ARG A 218 28.12 -1.05 -4.39
CA ARG A 218 28.67 -0.45 -3.16
C ARG A 218 27.75 -0.67 -1.95
N GLY A 219 26.44 -0.58 -2.16
CA GLY A 219 25.45 -0.89 -1.12
C GLY A 219 25.49 -2.37 -0.71
N ALA A 220 25.54 -3.27 -1.68
CA ALA A 220 25.67 -4.70 -1.43
C ALA A 220 26.97 -5.04 -0.69
N ALA A 221 28.09 -4.44 -1.09
CA ALA A 221 29.38 -4.61 -0.41
C ALA A 221 29.33 -4.11 1.04
N ARG A 222 28.68 -2.97 1.29
CA ARG A 222 28.51 -2.43 2.64
C ARG A 222 27.64 -3.33 3.52
N ILE A 223 26.54 -3.87 2.99
CA ILE A 223 25.71 -4.84 3.72
C ILE A 223 26.53 -6.07 4.08
N LYS A 224 27.28 -6.62 3.11
CA LYS A 224 28.15 -7.78 3.33
C LYS A 224 29.20 -7.53 4.41
N GLU A 225 29.78 -6.34 4.47
CA GLU A 225 30.70 -5.94 5.53
C GLU A 225 30.01 -5.90 6.91
N LEU A 226 28.82 -5.30 6.99
CA LEU A 226 28.03 -5.22 8.23
C LEU A 226 27.61 -6.59 8.77
N THR A 227 27.46 -7.57 7.90
CA THR A 227 27.04 -8.93 8.23
C THR A 227 28.18 -9.95 8.23
N GLY A 228 29.42 -9.49 8.44
CA GLY A 228 30.57 -10.39 8.64
C GLY A 228 30.94 -11.23 7.42
N GLY A 229 30.58 -10.77 6.23
CA GLY A 229 30.88 -11.44 4.96
C GLY A 229 29.75 -12.36 4.45
N ILE A 230 28.67 -12.54 5.19
CA ILE A 230 27.62 -13.53 4.87
C ILE A 230 26.60 -12.97 3.87
N GLY A 231 26.04 -11.80 4.14
CA GLY A 231 24.86 -11.28 3.46
C GLY A 231 23.69 -11.09 4.42
N ALA A 232 22.50 -10.79 3.89
CA ALA A 232 21.26 -10.73 4.67
C ALA A 232 20.42 -11.95 4.35
N ASP A 233 19.73 -12.51 5.34
CA ASP A 233 18.89 -13.70 5.22
C ASP A 233 17.68 -13.44 4.31
N ALA A 234 17.14 -12.22 4.37
CA ALA A 234 16.02 -11.79 3.57
C ALA A 234 16.24 -10.40 2.97
N VAL A 235 16.03 -10.29 1.66
CA VAL A 235 16.21 -9.03 0.91
C VAL A 235 15.07 -8.83 -0.07
N TRP A 236 14.51 -7.62 -0.03
CA TRP A 236 13.46 -7.21 -0.96
C TRP A 236 13.70 -5.80 -1.46
N ARG A 237 13.28 -5.58 -2.72
CA ARG A 237 13.36 -4.29 -3.38
C ARG A 237 11.98 -3.64 -3.47
N LEU A 238 11.84 -2.50 -2.80
CA LEU A 238 10.64 -1.64 -2.76
C LEU A 238 10.91 -0.32 -3.48
N SER A 239 11.74 -0.38 -4.52
CA SER A 239 12.07 0.70 -5.42
C SER A 239 11.86 0.22 -6.85
N TYR A 240 11.03 0.93 -7.62
CA TYR A 240 10.72 0.51 -8.97
C TYR A 240 11.81 0.92 -9.97
N LEU A 241 12.30 -0.03 -10.77
CA LEU A 241 13.02 0.21 -12.03
C LEU A 241 12.02 -0.09 -13.15
N SER A 242 11.63 0.95 -13.90
CA SER A 242 10.88 0.94 -15.18
C SER A 242 10.22 -0.38 -15.61
N GLY A 243 8.87 -0.40 -15.66
CA GLY A 243 8.11 -1.30 -16.53
C GLY A 243 7.29 -2.49 -15.98
N ASN A 244 6.94 -2.64 -14.68
CA ASN A 244 6.13 -3.80 -14.23
C ASN A 244 5.55 -3.76 -12.78
N ALA A 245 4.64 -2.84 -12.42
CA ALA A 245 3.81 -2.82 -11.18
C ALA A 245 4.50 -3.04 -9.79
N CYS A 246 3.92 -2.51 -8.71
CA CYS A 246 4.41 -2.73 -7.33
C CYS A 246 4.36 -4.22 -6.90
N CYS A 247 5.23 -5.07 -7.44
CA CYS A 247 5.41 -6.43 -7.00
C CYS A 247 6.77 -6.52 -6.30
N PRO A 248 6.83 -6.84 -4.99
CA PRO A 248 8.10 -7.05 -4.32
C PRO A 248 8.85 -8.19 -5.02
N SER A 249 10.05 -7.88 -5.52
CA SER A 249 10.96 -8.90 -6.02
C SER A 249 11.91 -9.26 -4.87
N THR A 250 11.86 -10.53 -4.46
CA THR A 250 12.91 -11.14 -3.64
C THR A 250 14.18 -11.16 -4.48
N ILE A 251 15.23 -10.51 -3.99
CA ILE A 251 16.55 -10.62 -4.60
C ILE A 251 17.32 -11.55 -3.68
N SER A 252 17.47 -12.82 -4.07
CA SER A 252 18.46 -13.67 -3.41
C SER A 252 19.82 -13.02 -3.62
N VAL A 253 20.41 -12.54 -2.54
CA VAL A 253 21.79 -12.02 -2.53
C VAL A 253 22.70 -13.16 -2.04
N ASN A 254 22.75 -14.24 -2.82
CA ASN A 254 23.80 -15.25 -2.68
C ASN A 254 24.88 -15.01 -3.74
#